data_AF-A0A377HSE9-F1
#
_entry.id   AF-A0A377HSE9-F1
#
_cell.length_a   1.000
_cell.length_b   1.000
_cell.length_c   1.000
_cell.angle_alpha   90.00
_cell.angle_beta   90.00
_cell.angle_gamma   90.00
#
_symmetry.space_group_name_H-M   'P 1'
#
loop_
_entity.id
_entity.type
_entity.pdbx_description
1 polymer ?
#
loop_
_entity_poly.entity_id
_entity_poly.type
_entity_poly.pdbx_seq_one_letter_code
_entity_poly.pdbx_strand_id
1 'polypeptide(L)'
;MDINLGLEKLEAELKFGGHMADMRALFGSAEISGVLLRLSQSYERDDTGEVNAVELVMRGRYTEIDPGNAKVGDDTEETYKASLTYYKEIVNGKTLIEIDLLNHVFVVNGVDRLKEHRRAIGL
;
A
#
# COMPACT_ATOMS: atom_id res chain seq x y z
N MET A 1 -15.33 -25.05 1.50
CA MET A 1 -15.71 -23.83 2.23
C MET A 1 -14.50 -23.51 3.08
N ASP A 2 -13.77 -22.47 2.69
CA ASP A 2 -12.55 -22.11 3.39
C ASP A 2 -12.91 -21.26 4.61
N ILE A 3 -12.22 -21.53 5.72
CA ILE A 3 -12.43 -20.80 6.96
C ILE A 3 -11.67 -19.48 6.83
N ASN A 4 -12.34 -18.36 7.08
CA ASN A 4 -11.69 -17.05 7.10
C ASN A 4 -10.81 -16.93 8.35
N LEU A 5 -9.49 -16.81 8.16
CA LEU A 5 -8.48 -16.66 9.21
C LEU A 5 -7.97 -15.22 9.37
N GLY A 6 -8.62 -14.26 8.72
CA GLY A 6 -8.21 -12.86 8.70
C GLY A 6 -7.43 -12.46 7.45
N LEU A 7 -6.73 -11.33 7.55
CA LEU A 7 -5.91 -10.80 6.46
C LEU A 7 -4.55 -11.48 6.43
N GLU A 8 -4.05 -11.75 5.24
CA GLU A 8 -2.66 -12.14 5.04
C GLU A 8 -1.71 -10.94 5.22
N LYS A 9 -0.41 -11.21 5.16
CA LYS A 9 0.61 -10.17 5.26
C LYS A 9 0.38 -9.13 4.16
N LEU A 10 0.28 -7.87 4.58
CA LEU A 10 0.12 -6.77 3.65
C LEU A 10 1.49 -6.35 3.11
N GLU A 11 1.66 -6.42 1.80
CA GLU A 11 2.90 -6.09 1.10
C GLU A 11 2.62 -5.15 -0.08
N ALA A 12 3.58 -4.32 -0.42
CA ALA A 12 3.56 -3.48 -1.61
C ALA A 12 4.87 -3.63 -2.39
N GLU A 13 4.76 -3.63 -3.70
CA GLU A 13 5.88 -3.59 -4.63
C GLU A 13 5.78 -2.31 -5.45
N LEU A 14 6.87 -1.55 -5.50
CA LEU A 14 7.00 -0.29 -6.23
C LEU A 14 8.16 -0.41 -7.21
N LYS A 15 7.96 0.03 -8.44
CA LYS A 15 8.97 0.02 -9.48
C LYS A 15 9.26 1.45 -9.92
N PHE A 16 10.53 1.81 -9.95
CA PHE A 16 10.97 3.13 -10.37
C PHE A 16 11.96 3.02 -11.51
N GLY A 17 11.79 3.86 -12.52
CA GLY A 17 12.78 4.04 -13.57
C GLY A 17 13.95 4.89 -13.05
N GLY A 18 15.15 4.35 -13.14
CA GLY A 18 16.39 4.99 -12.71
C GLY A 18 16.71 4.81 -11.23
N HIS A 19 17.83 5.42 -10.82
CA HIS A 19 18.34 5.31 -9.46
C HIS A 19 17.65 6.31 -8.52
N MET A 20 16.89 5.80 -7.55
CA MET A 20 16.14 6.62 -6.60
C MET A 20 16.85 6.72 -5.25
N ALA A 21 17.82 7.63 -5.14
CA ALA A 21 18.63 7.81 -3.93
C ALA A 21 17.78 8.06 -2.67
N ASP A 22 16.74 8.90 -2.77
CA ASP A 22 15.85 9.23 -1.65
C ASP A 22 15.06 8.01 -1.16
N MET A 23 14.57 7.17 -2.08
CA MET A 23 13.82 5.95 -1.73
C MET A 23 14.76 4.91 -1.11
N ARG A 24 15.97 4.80 -1.63
CA ARG A 24 17.01 3.91 -1.09
C ARG A 24 17.46 4.34 0.31
N ALA A 25 17.50 5.65 0.60
CA ALA A 25 17.85 6.18 1.93
C ALA A 25 16.81 5.83 3.02
N LEU A 26 15.57 5.51 2.63
CA LEU A 26 14.52 5.04 3.55
C LEU A 26 14.66 3.56 3.93
N PHE A 27 15.58 2.82 3.28
CA PHE A 27 15.86 1.44 3.60
C PHE A 27 16.49 1.30 4.99
N GLY A 28 16.03 0.33 5.77
CA GLY A 28 16.55 0.10 7.12
C GLY A 28 15.94 0.99 8.21
N SER A 29 14.81 1.66 7.95
CA SER A 29 14.04 2.35 8.99
C SER A 29 13.84 1.48 10.25
N ALA A 30 14.12 2.05 11.42
CA ALA A 30 13.98 1.34 12.71
C ALA A 30 12.51 1.00 13.00
N GLU A 31 11.59 1.87 12.59
CA GLU A 31 10.15 1.70 12.82
C GLU A 31 9.51 0.88 11.69
N ILE A 32 8.61 -0.04 12.07
CA ILE A 32 7.79 -0.86 11.14
C ILE A 32 6.82 -0.01 10.30
N SER A 33 6.58 1.23 10.71
CA SER A 33 5.71 2.21 10.07
C SER A 33 6.49 3.47 9.65
N GLY A 34 7.82 3.42 9.58
CA GLY A 34 8.66 4.60 9.37
C GLY A 34 8.65 5.15 7.95
N VAL A 35 8.14 4.40 6.97
CA VAL A 35 8.03 4.83 5.57
C VAL A 35 6.58 5.11 5.24
N LEU A 36 6.27 6.36 4.87
CA LEU A 36 4.97 6.78 4.34
C LEU A 36 5.06 6.88 2.81
N LEU A 37 4.16 6.18 2.13
CA LEU A 37 4.05 6.19 0.68
C LEU A 37 2.66 6.70 0.31
N ARG A 38 2.61 7.67 -0.61
CA ARG A 38 1.38 8.18 -1.18
C ARG A 38 1.47 8.13 -2.70
N LEU A 39 0.49 7.49 -3.32
CA LEU A 39 0.33 7.44 -4.78
C LEU A 39 -0.97 8.13 -5.14
N SER A 40 -0.94 8.96 -6.17
CA SER A 40 -2.13 9.63 -6.71
C SER A 40 -2.26 9.23 -8.18
N GLN A 41 -3.43 8.72 -8.53
CA GLN A 41 -3.73 8.09 -9.81
C GLN A 41 -5.02 8.68 -10.38
N SER A 42 -5.09 8.70 -11.71
CA SER A 42 -6.27 9.13 -12.47
C SER A 42 -6.64 8.02 -13.43
N TYR A 43 -7.87 7.52 -13.31
CA TYR A 43 -8.39 6.46 -14.17
C TYR A 43 -9.58 6.99 -14.96
N GLU A 44 -9.53 6.91 -16.28
CA GLU A 44 -10.68 7.22 -17.13
C GLU A 44 -11.43 5.93 -17.46
N ARG A 45 -12.76 5.96 -17.35
CA ARG A 45 -13.60 4.84 -17.77
C ARG A 45 -13.84 4.87 -19.27
N ASP A 46 -13.47 3.79 -19.96
CA ASP A 46 -13.65 3.66 -21.42
C ASP A 46 -15.12 3.75 -21.89
N ASP A 47 -16.09 3.42 -21.03
CA ASP A 47 -17.51 3.37 -21.39
C ASP A 47 -18.24 4.71 -21.23
N THR A 48 -17.72 5.61 -20.39
CA THR A 48 -18.41 6.83 -19.95
C THR A 48 -17.56 8.09 -20.08
N GLY A 49 -16.25 7.96 -20.22
CA GLY A 49 -15.29 9.07 -20.15
C GLY A 49 -15.17 9.68 -18.75
N GLU A 50 -15.79 9.06 -17.73
CA GLU A 50 -15.71 9.55 -16.36
C GLU A 50 -14.30 9.34 -15.80
N VAL A 51 -13.70 10.40 -15.26
CA VAL A 51 -12.38 10.37 -14.64
C VAL A 51 -12.51 10.17 -13.14
N ASN A 52 -11.92 9.10 -12.64
CA ASN A 52 -11.82 8.77 -11.22
C ASN A 52 -10.46 9.15 -10.67
N ALA A 53 -10.45 9.93 -9.59
CA ALA A 53 -9.26 10.19 -8.80
C ALA A 53 -9.10 9.07 -7.75
N VAL A 54 -7.97 8.38 -7.78
CA VAL A 54 -7.62 7.31 -6.84
C VAL A 54 -6.37 7.71 -6.07
N GLU A 55 -6.44 7.65 -4.74
CA GLU A 55 -5.31 7.90 -3.86
C GLU A 55 -5.05 6.67 -3.01
N LEU A 56 -3.79 6.22 -3.00
CA LEU A 56 -3.30 5.16 -2.13
C LEU A 56 -2.38 5.77 -1.08
N VAL A 57 -2.69 5.52 0.19
CA VAL A 57 -1.86 5.91 1.33
C VAL A 57 -1.41 4.64 2.04
N MET A 58 -0.11 4.40 2.06
CA MET A 58 0.49 3.20 2.63
C MET A 58 1.54 3.60 3.66
N ARG A 59 1.64 2.81 4.73
CA ARG A 59 2.71 2.97 5.71
C ARG A 59 3.34 1.63 6.02
N GLY A 60 4.66 1.60 6.08
CA GLY A 60 5.38 0.35 6.26
C GLY A 60 6.88 0.54 6.40
N ARG A 61 7.60 -0.50 5.99
CA ARG A 61 9.06 -0.52 5.92
C ARG A 61 9.50 -1.33 4.71
N TYR A 62 10.50 -0.81 3.98
CA TYR A 62 11.13 -1.55 2.90
C TYR A 62 11.81 -2.81 3.43
N THR A 63 11.54 -3.93 2.78
CA THR A 63 12.10 -5.25 3.09
C THR A 63 13.14 -5.69 2.09
N GLU A 64 13.04 -5.21 0.84
CA GLU A 64 13.93 -5.60 -0.24
C GLU A 64 14.06 -4.45 -1.24
N ILE A 65 15.27 -4.26 -1.77
CA ILE A 65 15.54 -3.39 -2.92
C ILE A 65 16.30 -4.22 -3.95
N ASP A 66 15.65 -4.44 -5.09
CA ASP A 66 16.25 -5.07 -6.26
C ASP A 66 16.70 -3.96 -7.24
N PRO A 67 18.02 -3.78 -7.45
CA PRO A 67 18.53 -2.78 -8.38
C PRO A 67 18.28 -3.13 -9.86
N GLY A 68 17.76 -4.33 -10.16
CA GLY A 68 17.55 -4.79 -11.52
C GLY A 68 18.85 -4.94 -12.32
N ASN A 69 18.76 -4.67 -13.63
CA ASN A 69 19.93 -4.66 -14.51
C ASN A 69 20.26 -3.23 -14.94
N ALA A 70 21.49 -2.79 -14.67
CA ALA A 70 22.01 -1.51 -15.15
C ALA A 70 22.97 -1.76 -16.32
N LYS A 71 22.47 -1.62 -17.56
CA LYS A 71 23.28 -1.69 -18.78
C LYS A 71 23.25 -0.35 -19.49
N VAL A 72 24.37 0.01 -20.13
CA VAL A 72 24.46 1.24 -20.92
C VAL A 72 23.47 1.15 -22.08
N GLY A 73 22.54 2.10 -22.16
CA GLY A 73 21.52 2.18 -23.21
C GLY A 73 20.19 1.51 -22.88
N ASP A 74 20.08 0.81 -21.74
CA ASP A 74 18.82 0.24 -21.25
C ASP A 74 18.21 1.15 -20.16
N ASP A 75 16.87 1.18 -20.11
CA ASP A 75 16.17 1.78 -18.98
C ASP A 75 16.42 0.94 -17.72
N THR A 76 17.07 1.54 -16.73
CA THR A 76 17.26 0.89 -15.43
C THR A 76 15.92 0.92 -14.68
N GLU A 77 15.44 -0.22 -14.20
CA GLU A 77 14.25 -0.32 -13.35
C GLU A 77 14.67 -0.90 -11.99
N GLU A 78 14.53 -0.11 -10.92
CA GLU A 78 14.74 -0.57 -9.55
C GLU A 78 13.38 -0.96 -8.93
N THR A 79 13.30 -2.15 -8.32
CA THR A 79 12.11 -2.65 -7.63
C THR A 79 12.28 -2.57 -6.12
N TYR A 80 11.28 -2.05 -5.42
CA TYR A 80 11.27 -1.85 -3.97
C TYR A 80 10.08 -2.59 -3.38
N LYS A 81 10.34 -3.54 -2.48
CA LYS A 81 9.27 -4.25 -1.74
C LYS A 81 9.18 -3.71 -0.33
N ALA A 82 7.95 -3.53 0.16
CA ALA A 82 7.66 -3.05 1.50
C ALA A 82 6.64 -3.95 2.20
N SER A 83 6.89 -4.27 3.47
CA SER A 83 5.87 -4.81 4.36
C SER A 83 5.10 -3.64 4.95
N LEU A 84 3.77 -3.68 4.86
CA LEU A 84 2.91 -2.60 5.30
C LEU A 84 2.29 -2.88 6.66
N THR A 85 2.08 -1.82 7.42
CA THR A 85 1.29 -1.78 8.66
C THR A 85 -0.06 -1.10 8.44
N TYR A 86 -0.15 -0.26 7.40
CA TYR A 86 -1.33 0.51 7.04
C TYR A 86 -1.50 0.60 5.53
N TYR A 87 -2.73 0.48 5.06
CA TYR A 87 -3.15 0.72 3.68
C TYR A 87 -4.50 1.44 3.68
N LYS A 88 -4.63 2.47 2.84
CA LYS A 88 -5.87 3.17 2.60
C LYS A 88 -6.01 3.54 1.14
N GLU A 89 -7.16 3.21 0.58
CA GLU A 89 -7.55 3.52 -0.78
C GLU A 89 -8.74 4.47 -0.76
N ILE A 90 -8.60 5.58 -1.46
CA ILE A 90 -9.60 6.65 -1.55
C ILE A 90 -9.94 6.83 -3.02
N VAL A 91 -11.22 6.69 -3.36
CA VAL A 91 -11.73 6.90 -4.71
C VAL A 91 -12.71 8.08 -4.69
N ASN A 92 -12.44 9.10 -5.49
CA ASN A 92 -13.24 10.33 -5.57
C ASN A 92 -13.53 10.95 -4.18
N GLY A 93 -12.51 10.97 -3.31
CA GLY A 93 -12.58 11.51 -1.95
C GLY A 93 -13.28 10.61 -0.92
N LYS A 94 -13.74 9.42 -1.30
CA LYS A 94 -14.37 8.45 -0.40
C LYS A 94 -13.44 7.29 -0.11
N THR A 95 -13.29 6.91 1.16
CA THR A 95 -12.50 5.73 1.55
C THR A 95 -13.19 4.47 1.03
N LEU A 96 -12.54 3.77 0.10
CA LEU A 96 -13.00 2.50 -0.44
C LEU A 96 -12.53 1.34 0.42
N ILE A 97 -11.24 1.32 0.76
CA ILE A 97 -10.62 0.30 1.61
C ILE A 97 -9.73 1.00 2.64
N GLU A 98 -9.77 0.55 3.89
CA GLU A 98 -8.80 0.93 4.91
C GLU A 98 -8.44 -0.29 5.76
N ILE A 99 -7.14 -0.54 5.87
CA ILE A 99 -6.54 -1.61 6.66
C ILE A 99 -5.52 -0.97 7.59
N ASP A 100 -5.76 -1.11 8.89
CA ASP A 100 -4.80 -0.77 9.94
C ASP A 100 -4.57 -2.03 10.77
N LEU A 101 -3.40 -2.65 10.59
CA LEU A 101 -3.04 -3.89 11.28
C LEU A 101 -2.76 -3.67 12.76
N LEU A 102 -2.32 -2.46 13.16
CA LEU A 102 -1.99 -2.15 14.55
C LEU A 102 -3.25 -1.87 15.37
N ASN A 103 -4.24 -1.21 14.77
CA ASN A 103 -5.51 -0.88 15.41
C ASN A 103 -6.64 -1.88 15.07
N HIS A 104 -6.33 -2.96 14.36
CA HIS A 104 -7.29 -3.97 13.90
C HIS A 104 -8.48 -3.37 13.14
N VAL A 105 -8.25 -2.36 12.29
CA VAL A 105 -9.29 -1.75 11.45
C VAL A 105 -9.27 -2.42 10.09
N PHE A 106 -10.43 -2.87 9.63
CA PHE A 106 -10.60 -3.36 8.26
C PHE A 106 -11.93 -2.87 7.70
N VAL A 107 -11.91 -1.75 7.01
CA VAL A 107 -13.08 -1.13 6.39
C VAL A 107 -13.08 -1.45 4.91
N VAL A 108 -14.22 -1.91 4.40
CA VAL A 108 -14.49 -2.08 2.97
C VAL A 108 -15.82 -1.44 2.63
N ASN A 109 -15.81 -0.48 1.71
CA ASN A 109 -16.97 0.31 1.29
C ASN A 109 -17.75 0.88 2.50
N GLY A 110 -17.02 1.47 3.45
CA GLY A 110 -17.58 2.07 4.66
C GLY A 110 -18.00 1.09 5.77
N VAL A 111 -17.90 -0.23 5.56
CA VAL A 111 -18.26 -1.24 6.56
C VAL A 111 -17.01 -1.81 7.23
N ASP A 112 -16.90 -1.63 8.54
CA ASP A 112 -15.82 -2.20 9.35
C ASP A 112 -16.09 -3.68 9.68
N ARG A 113 -15.25 -4.55 9.13
CA ARG A 113 -15.33 -6.01 9.24
C ARG A 113 -14.80 -6.54 10.57
N LEU A 114 -13.98 -5.77 11.28
CA LEU A 114 -13.35 -6.18 12.54
C LEU A 114 -13.97 -5.50 13.76
N LYS A 115 -14.95 -4.61 13.57
CA LYS A 115 -15.62 -3.88 14.66
C LYS A 115 -16.14 -4.78 15.77
N GLU A 116 -16.90 -5.81 15.43
CA GLU A 116 -17.49 -6.71 16.42
C GLU A 116 -16.43 -7.60 17.10
N HIS A 117 -15.37 -7.96 16.36
CA HIS A 117 -14.23 -8.68 16.90
C HIS A 117 -13.47 -7.83 17.94
N ARG A 118 -13.17 -6.57 17.62
CA ARG A 118 -12.53 -5.64 18.57
C ARG A 118 -13.38 -5.48 19.84
N ARG A 119 -14.68 -5.26 19.69
CA ARG A 119 -15.62 -5.19 20.82
C ARG A 119 -15.59 -6.46 21.68
N ALA A 120 -15.51 -7.64 21.06
CA ALA A 120 -15.50 -8.92 21.78
C ALA A 120 -14.21 -9.14 22.60
N ILE A 121 -13.09 -8.55 22.19
CA ILE A 121 -11.79 -8.66 22.88
C ILE A 121 -11.42 -7.42 23.72
N GLY A 122 -12.32 -6.42 23.79
CA GLY A 122 -12.14 -5.22 24.61
C GLY A 122 -11.26 -4.14 23.97
N LEU A 123 -11.18 -4.09 22.65
CA LEU A 123 -10.55 -3.02 21.86
C LEU A 123 -11.57 -2.06 21.24
#